data_AF-A0A1I8IED4-F1
#
_entry.id   AF-A0A1I8IED4-F1
#
_cell.length_a   1.000
_cell.length_b   1.000
_cell.length_c   1.000
_cell.angle_alpha   90.00
_cell.angle_beta   90.00
_cell.angle_gamma   90.00
#
_symmetry.space_group_name_H-M   'P 1'
#
loop_
_entity.id
_entity.type
_entity.pdbx_description
1 polymer ?
#
loop_
_entity_poly.entity_id
_entity_poly.type
_entity_poly.pdbx_seq_one_letter_code
_entity_poly.pdbx_strand_id
1 'polypeptide(L)'
;MIEELTNKNFRSVIGQPNRSVLVKYYHPKCAACRPAGQAFRDSAQAFSGRRDQLAFCAMDVSANACPAGIYVPGTPYIQLYIRGTRGGARIWASSTRTRLIASSRLSSV
;
A
#
# COMPACT_ATOMS: atom_id res chain seq x y z
N MET A 1 -4.41 -2.76 -13.23
CA MET A 1 -5.42 -3.62 -12.57
C MET A 1 -5.22 -3.47 -11.07
N ILE A 2 -6.28 -3.27 -10.29
CA ILE A 2 -6.22 -3.08 -8.84
C ILE A 2 -6.91 -4.27 -8.18
N GLU A 3 -6.25 -4.91 -7.23
CA GLU A 3 -6.79 -6.05 -6.47
C GLU A 3 -7.40 -5.56 -5.15
N GLU A 4 -8.64 -5.95 -4.84
CA GLU A 4 -9.27 -5.62 -3.56
C GLU A 4 -8.79 -6.56 -2.45
N LEU A 5 -8.35 -5.97 -1.35
CA LEU A 5 -7.91 -6.68 -0.17
C LEU A 5 -9.02 -6.70 0.89
N THR A 6 -9.16 -7.87 1.49
CA THR A 6 -10.00 -8.17 2.63
C THR A 6 -9.13 -8.78 3.72
N ASN A 7 -9.68 -8.89 4.92
CA ASN A 7 -8.94 -9.50 6.04
C ASN A 7 -8.45 -10.93 5.77
N LYS A 8 -9.12 -11.66 4.88
CA LYS A 8 -8.77 -13.05 4.56
C LYS A 8 -7.61 -13.15 3.56
N ASN A 9 -7.52 -12.27 2.57
CA ASN A 9 -6.50 -12.36 1.52
C ASN A 9 -5.25 -11.50 1.79
N PHE A 10 -5.36 -10.52 2.68
CA PHE A 10 -4.31 -9.54 2.95
C PHE A 10 -2.94 -10.19 3.22
N ARG A 11 -2.90 -11.15 4.16
CA ARG A 11 -1.66 -11.81 4.58
C ARG A 11 -1.06 -12.65 3.46
N SER A 12 -1.90 -13.28 2.64
CA SER A 12 -1.47 -14.11 1.51
C SER A 12 -0.93 -13.27 0.36
N VAL A 13 -1.48 -12.08 0.13
CA VAL A 13 -1.06 -11.18 -0.96
C VAL A 13 0.26 -10.50 -0.63
N ILE A 14 0.42 -10.00 0.60
CA ILE A 14 1.60 -9.26 1.05
C ILE A 14 2.75 -10.18 1.46
N GLY A 15 2.45 -11.39 1.92
CA GLY A 15 3.46 -12.38 2.27
C GLY A 15 4.20 -12.99 1.08
N GLN A 16 3.93 -12.57 -0.15
CA GLN A 16 4.57 -13.14 -1.32
C GLN A 16 6.03 -12.66 -1.45
N PRO A 17 7.00 -13.59 -1.49
CA PRO A 17 8.42 -13.24 -1.47
C PRO A 17 8.92 -12.61 -2.78
N ASN A 18 8.18 -12.77 -3.88
CA ASN A 18 8.65 -12.42 -5.23
C ASN A 18 8.12 -11.07 -5.74
N ARG A 19 7.05 -10.53 -5.13
CA ARG A 19 6.39 -9.29 -5.58
C ARG A 19 6.32 -8.27 -4.46
N SER A 20 6.51 -7.01 -4.82
CA SER A 20 6.19 -5.89 -3.93
C SER A 20 4.70 -5.56 -4.07
N VAL A 21 4.07 -5.08 -3.00
CA VAL A 21 2.63 -4.80 -2.97
C VAL A 21 2.41 -3.38 -2.49
N LEU A 22 1.75 -2.58 -3.31
CA LEU A 22 1.33 -1.22 -2.93
C LEU A 22 -0.14 -1.26 -2.52
N VAL A 23 -0.43 -0.96 -1.27
CA VAL A 23 -1.79 -0.96 -0.71
C VAL A 23 -2.27 0.46 -0.48
N LYS A 24 -3.43 0.80 -1.06
CA LYS A 24 -4.18 2.03 -0.76
C LYS A 24 -5.32 1.71 0.20
N TYR A 25 -5.26 2.31 1.38
CA TYR A 25 -6.35 2.28 2.36
C TYR A 25 -7.27 3.47 2.14
N TYR A 26 -8.56 3.18 1.99
CA TYR A 26 -9.57 4.19 1.66
C TYR A 26 -10.90 3.93 2.36
N HIS A 27 -11.77 4.94 2.34
CA HIS A 27 -13.17 4.81 2.69
C HIS A 27 -14.06 5.16 1.47
N PRO A 28 -15.16 4.45 1.24
CA PRO A 28 -16.04 4.66 0.09
C PRO A 28 -16.71 6.06 0.09
N LYS A 29 -16.88 6.68 1.27
CA LYS A 29 -17.45 8.03 1.44
C LYS A 29 -16.41 9.12 1.73
N CYS A 30 -15.16 8.95 1.30
CA CYS A 30 -14.11 9.95 1.52
C CYS A 30 -13.96 10.91 0.32
N ALA A 31 -14.53 12.12 0.43
CA ALA A 31 -14.44 13.13 -0.63
C ALA A 31 -13.00 13.55 -0.95
N ALA A 32 -12.12 13.60 0.06
CA ALA A 32 -10.68 13.91 -0.07
C ALA A 32 -9.87 12.78 -0.73
N CYS A 33 -10.39 11.56 -0.76
CA CYS A 33 -9.72 10.39 -1.31
C CYS A 33 -9.91 10.25 -2.83
N ARG A 34 -10.84 11.00 -3.44
CA ARG A 34 -11.09 10.99 -4.89
C ARG A 34 -9.85 11.29 -5.75
N PRO A 35 -9.09 12.40 -5.51
CA PRO A 35 -7.90 12.68 -6.30
C PRO A 35 -6.82 11.59 -6.14
N ALA A 36 -6.61 11.11 -4.91
CA ALA A 36 -5.68 10.00 -4.65
C ALA A 36 -6.12 8.70 -5.34
N GLY A 37 -7.45 8.46 -5.43
CA GLY A 37 -8.02 7.33 -6.14
C GLY A 37 -7.70 7.35 -7.63
N GLN A 38 -7.79 8.52 -8.28
CA GLN A 38 -7.46 8.66 -9.70
C GLN A 38 -5.96 8.49 -9.95
N ALA A 39 -5.11 9.19 -9.20
CA ALA A 39 -3.65 9.06 -9.33
C ALA A 39 -3.17 7.61 -9.09
N PHE A 40 -3.79 6.88 -8.16
CA PHE A 40 -3.50 5.48 -7.91
C PHE A 40 -3.88 4.58 -9.09
N ARG A 41 -5.01 4.84 -9.76
CA ARG A 41 -5.42 4.12 -10.96
C ARG A 41 -4.48 4.37 -12.13
N ASP A 42 -4.10 5.63 -12.34
CA ASP A 42 -3.19 6.02 -13.42
C ASP A 42 -1.81 5.37 -13.22
N SER A 43 -1.34 5.34 -11.96
CA SER A 43 -0.12 4.60 -11.59
C SER A 43 -0.27 3.10 -11.86
N ALA A 44 -1.38 2.47 -11.44
CA ALA A 44 -1.61 1.05 -11.69
C ALA A 44 -1.70 0.70 -13.19
N GLN A 45 -2.07 1.66 -14.03
CA GLN A 45 -2.07 1.50 -15.49
C GLN A 45 -0.66 1.67 -16.07
N ALA A 46 0.11 2.66 -15.62
CA ALA A 46 1.49 2.86 -16.05
C ALA A 46 2.40 1.66 -15.70
N PHE A 47 2.19 1.04 -14.54
CA PHE A 47 2.95 -0.14 -14.09
C PHE A 47 2.34 -1.48 -14.54
N SER A 48 1.34 -1.46 -15.44
CA SER A 48 0.66 -2.67 -15.89
C SER A 48 1.54 -3.68 -16.63
N GLY A 49 2.72 -3.27 -17.12
CA GLY A 49 3.73 -4.15 -17.71
C GLY A 49 4.75 -4.75 -16.73
N ARG A 50 4.65 -4.45 -15.43
CA ARG A 50 5.57 -4.93 -14.37
C ARG A 50 4.83 -5.67 -13.24
N ARG A 51 3.74 -6.35 -13.57
CA ARG A 51 2.84 -7.00 -12.59
C ARG A 51 3.54 -8.06 -11.76
N ASP A 52 4.56 -8.70 -12.32
CA ASP A 52 5.34 -9.74 -11.65
C ASP A 52 6.16 -9.18 -10.49
N GLN A 53 6.49 -7.88 -10.55
CA GLN A 53 7.32 -7.19 -9.56
C GLN A 53 6.50 -6.32 -8.60
N LEU A 54 5.39 -5.74 -9.06
CA LEU A 54 4.58 -4.79 -8.28
C LEU A 54 3.08 -5.05 -8.47
N ALA A 55 2.39 -5.33 -7.37
CA ALA A 55 0.94 -5.44 -7.31
C ALA A 55 0.33 -4.14 -6.74
N PHE A 56 -0.75 -3.67 -7.35
CA PHE A 56 -1.55 -2.55 -6.84
C PHE A 56 -2.80 -3.10 -6.17
N CYS A 57 -2.97 -2.75 -4.91
CA CYS A 57 -4.05 -3.25 -4.08
C CYS A 57 -4.79 -2.09 -3.39
N ALA A 58 -6.08 -2.28 -3.15
CA ALA A 58 -6.90 -1.34 -2.39
C ALA A 58 -7.62 -2.07 -1.25
N MET A 59 -7.77 -1.42 -0.11
CA MET A 59 -8.46 -1.98 1.06
C MET A 59 -9.42 -0.95 1.64
N ASP A 60 -10.69 -1.36 1.79
CA ASP A 60 -11.70 -0.59 2.52
C ASP A 60 -11.49 -0.78 4.03
N VAL A 61 -11.05 0.27 4.71
CA VAL A 61 -10.80 0.28 6.16
C VAL A 61 -12.05 0.55 7.01
N SER A 62 -13.19 0.93 6.41
CA SER A 62 -14.48 0.95 7.12
C SER A 62 -15.11 -0.43 7.21
N ALA A 63 -14.95 -1.25 6.17
CA ALA A 63 -15.53 -2.58 6.13
C ALA A 63 -14.59 -3.65 6.73
N ASN A 64 -13.28 -3.40 6.75
CA ASN A 64 -12.28 -4.37 7.22
C ASN A 64 -11.41 -3.79 8.33
N ALA A 65 -11.31 -4.50 9.46
CA ALA A 65 -10.35 -4.17 10.52
C ALA A 65 -8.90 -4.29 10.01
N CYS A 66 -8.03 -3.33 10.36
CA CYS A 66 -6.62 -3.41 9.96
C CYS A 66 -5.95 -4.67 10.56
N PRO A 67 -5.18 -5.43 9.76
CA PRO A 67 -4.44 -6.58 10.25
C PRO A 67 -3.45 -6.18 11.35
N ALA A 68 -3.18 -7.10 12.28
CA ALA A 68 -2.28 -6.85 13.40
C ALA A 68 -0.90 -6.34 12.93
N GLY A 69 -0.45 -5.23 13.50
CA GLY A 69 0.84 -4.60 13.17
C GLY A 69 0.78 -3.53 12.08
N ILE A 70 -0.41 -3.22 11.53
CA ILE A 70 -0.60 -2.12 10.58
C ILE A 70 -1.35 -0.99 11.26
N TYR A 71 -0.71 0.17 11.27
CA TYR A 71 -1.30 1.40 11.77
C TYR A 71 -1.67 2.31 10.60
N VAL A 72 -2.97 2.54 10.42
CA VAL A 72 -3.52 3.48 9.45
C VAL A 72 -4.01 4.71 10.22
N PRO A 73 -3.23 5.82 10.26
CA PRO A 73 -3.58 7.00 11.06
C PRO A 73 -4.76 7.80 10.49
N GLY A 74 -5.07 7.62 9.21
CA GLY A 74 -6.13 8.34 8.51
C GLY A 74 -6.18 7.92 7.05
N THR A 75 -7.16 8.41 6.29
CA THR A 75 -7.29 8.13 4.85
C THR A 75 -7.30 9.43 4.05
N PRO A 76 -6.75 9.45 2.82
CA PRO A 76 -6.16 8.31 2.10
C PRO A 76 -4.76 7.98 2.62
N TYR A 77 -4.47 6.70 2.80
CA TYR A 77 -3.15 6.23 3.22
C TYR A 77 -2.64 5.18 2.25
N ILE A 78 -1.36 5.30 1.86
CA ILE A 78 -0.74 4.41 0.88
C ILE A 78 0.55 3.86 1.46
N GLN A 79 0.71 2.55 1.37
CA GLN A 79 1.80 1.80 2.00
C GLN A 79 2.37 0.80 0.99
N LEU A 80 3.70 0.82 0.84
CA LEU A 80 4.43 -0.11 -0.03
C LEU A 80 5.07 -1.22 0.83
N TYR A 81 4.72 -2.46 0.53
CA TYR A 81 5.36 -3.66 1.06
C TYR A 81 6.39 -4.13 0.05
N ILE A 82 7.67 -4.08 0.41
CA ILE A 82 8.76 -4.46 -0.48
C ILE A 82 9.05 -5.96 -0.31
N ARG A 83 9.24 -6.65 -1.44
CA ARG A 83 9.66 -8.05 -1.46
C ARG A 83 10.89 -8.29 -0.58
N GLY A 84 10.90 -9.40 0.17
CA GLY A 84 12.03 -9.82 0.99
C GLY A 84 12.24 -9.05 2.31
N THR A 85 11.50 -7.97 2.58
CA THR A 85 11.57 -7.29 3.88
C THR A 85 10.51 -7.88 4.81
N ARG A 86 10.91 -8.76 5.75
CA ARG A 86 10.02 -9.29 6.80
C ARG A 86 9.58 -8.13 7.71
N GLY A 87 8.48 -7.46 7.37
CA GLY A 87 7.85 -6.41 8.18
C GLY A 87 8.20 -4.95 7.81
N GLY A 88 8.97 -4.70 6.76
CA GLY A 88 9.38 -3.33 6.41
C GLY A 88 8.49 -2.70 5.35
N ALA A 89 7.35 -2.15 5.78
CA ALA A 89 6.55 -1.32 4.90
C ALA A 89 7.17 0.07 4.74
N ARG A 90 7.42 0.50 3.50
CA ARG A 90 7.81 1.88 3.17
C ARG A 90 6.55 2.69 2.88
N ILE A 91 6.29 3.71 3.68
CA ILE A 91 5.09 4.56 3.54
C ILE A 91 5.30 5.50 2.34
N TRP A 92 4.29 5.67 1.49
CA TRP A 92 4.29 6.69 0.43
C TRP A 92 3.13 7.66 0.71
N ALA A 93 3.36 8.64 1.58
CA ALA A 93 2.37 9.65 1.89
C ALA A 93 2.59 10.87 0.99
N SER A 94 1.72 11.06 -0.01
CA SER A 94 1.67 12.28 -0.82
C SER A 94 0.48 13.15 -0.40
N SER A 95 0.65 13.92 0.66
CA SER A 95 -0.10 15.17 0.84
C SER A 95 0.67 16.05 1.82
N THR A 96 1.41 17.00 1.26
CA THR A 96 1.84 18.28 1.87
C THR A 96 2.39 18.19 3.30
N ARG A 97 3.73 18.21 3.43
CA ARG A 97 4.51 18.25 4.68
C ARG A 97 4.23 17.08 5.64
N THR A 98 5.10 16.07 5.61
CA THR A 98 5.86 15.60 6.79
C THR A 98 6.86 14.54 6.33
N ARG A 99 8.11 14.71 6.76
CA ARG A 99 9.23 13.78 6.56
C ARG A 99 8.81 12.34 6.83
N LEU A 100 9.11 11.43 5.89
CA LEU A 100 9.30 10.03 6.23
C LEU A 100 10.79 9.80 6.44
N ILE A 101 11.10 9.61 7.71
CA ILE A 101 12.41 9.47 8.32
C ILE A 101 13.11 8.25 7.75
N ALA A 102 14.36 8.44 7.34
CA ALA A 102 15.32 7.37 7.18
C ALA A 102 15.60 6.73 8.55
N SER A 103 15.23 5.47 8.73
CA SER A 103 15.82 4.58 9.72
C SER A 103 15.47 3.15 9.29
N SER A 104 16.37 2.23 9.02
CA SER A 104 17.79 2.12 9.33
C SER A 104 18.36 0.97 8.50
N ARG A 105 19.62 1.10 8.07
CA ARG A 105 20.46 0.05 7.47
C ARG A 105 19.99 -0.48 6.11
N LEU A 106 20.54 0.16 5.07
CA LEU A 106 21.27 -0.64 4.09
C LEU A 106 22.28 -1.51 4.87
N SER A 107 21.90 -2.75 5.19
CA SER A 107 22.89 -3.72 5.63
C SER A 107 23.66 -4.13 4.39
N SER A 108 24.85 -3.55 4.26
CA SER A 108 25.98 -4.16 3.58
C SER A 108 26.09 -5.62 4.01
N VAL A 109 25.88 -6.54 3.08
CA VAL A 109 26.72 -7.72 2.77
C VAL A 109 26.53 -8.00 1.29
#